data_AF-A0A3S1DWK6-F1
#
_entry.id   AF-A0A3S1DWK6-F1
#
_cell.length_a   1.000
_cell.length_b   1.000
_cell.length_c   1.000
_cell.angle_alpha   90.00
_cell.angle_beta   90.00
_cell.angle_gamma   90.00
#
_symmetry.space_group_name_H-M   'P 1'
#
loop_
_entity.id
_entity.type
_entity.pdbx_description
1 polymer ?
#
loop_
_entity_poly.entity_id
_entity_poly.type
_entity_poly.pdbx_seq_one_letter_code
_entity_poly.pdbx_strand_id
1 'polypeptide(L)'
;MQISTTHKEQRSSRMEKDTDTLLDLVVKAQQGDRDALYQILRQFAPLIKKHSRMAPPSDQEDLEQSIHEKLTEKILSYDLSRIPSFTDFISSIDRDETK
;
A
#
# COMPACT_ATOMS: atom_id res chain seq x y z
N MET A 1 27.62 7.09 49.74
CA MET A 1 26.15 6.93 49.63
C MET A 1 25.63 8.08 48.79
N GLN A 2 25.47 7.87 47.49
CA GLN A 2 24.67 8.73 46.61
C GLN A 2 24.01 7.78 45.62
N ILE A 3 22.68 7.68 45.74
CA ILE A 3 21.81 6.87 44.91
C ILE A 3 21.24 7.86 43.90
N SER A 4 21.82 7.91 42.71
CA SER A 4 21.24 8.67 41.60
C SER A 4 20.39 7.71 40.78
N THR A 5 19.10 7.83 41.03
CA THR A 5 17.99 7.22 40.32
C THR A 5 18.01 7.68 38.85
N THR A 6 18.35 6.78 37.93
CA THR A 6 18.08 6.97 36.50
C THR A 6 17.29 5.78 35.98
N HIS A 7 16.06 5.67 36.46
CA HIS A 7 15.05 4.87 35.78
C HIS A 7 14.46 5.68 34.62
N LYS A 8 14.38 5.01 33.46
CA LYS A 8 13.28 5.13 32.50
C LYS A 8 13.44 6.18 31.40
N GLU A 9 14.35 5.92 30.46
CA GLU A 9 14.28 6.54 29.12
C GLU A 9 14.58 5.53 28.00
N GLN A 10 13.92 4.37 28.06
CA GLN A 10 13.87 3.42 26.94
C GLN A 10 12.47 2.83 26.78
N ARG A 11 11.49 3.69 26.54
CA ARG A 11 10.15 3.29 26.07
C ARG A 11 9.50 4.45 25.32
N SER A 12 10.03 4.82 24.15
CA SER A 12 9.26 5.64 23.21
C SER A 12 9.78 5.56 21.77
N SER A 13 9.95 4.35 21.23
CA SER A 13 9.73 4.14 19.78
C SER A 13 8.26 3.80 19.60
N ARG A 14 7.42 4.75 20.01
CA ARG A 14 5.97 4.70 19.89
C ARG A 14 5.67 5.02 18.43
N MET A 15 5.34 3.99 17.65
CA MET A 15 4.74 4.03 16.32
C MET A 15 4.46 5.45 15.86
N GLU A 16 5.39 6.04 15.10
CA GLU A 16 5.04 7.16 14.25
C GLU A 16 3.89 6.63 13.38
N LYS A 17 2.74 7.28 13.48
CA LYS A 17 1.63 6.96 12.59
C LYS A 17 2.16 7.25 11.19
N ASP A 18 2.37 6.21 10.39
CA ASP A 18 2.64 6.34 8.96
C ASP A 18 1.48 7.17 8.35
N THR A 19 1.70 8.48 8.22
CA THR A 19 0.77 9.43 7.59
C THR A 19 0.95 9.46 6.08
N ASP A 20 1.76 8.57 5.54
CA ASP A 20 1.99 8.46 4.10
C ASP A 20 0.69 8.07 3.40
N THR A 21 0.35 8.83 2.37
CA THR A 21 -0.75 8.47 1.49
C THR A 21 -0.37 7.25 0.65
N LEU A 22 -1.35 6.60 0.03
CA LEU A 22 -1.07 5.50 -0.90
C LEU A 22 -0.11 5.93 -2.02
N LEU A 23 -0.23 7.17 -2.50
CA LEU A 23 0.65 7.73 -3.51
C LEU A 23 2.10 7.84 -3.00
N ASP A 24 2.28 8.34 -1.78
CA ASP A 24 3.61 8.45 -1.16
C ASP A 24 4.26 7.06 -1.00
N LEU A 25 3.48 6.07 -0.58
CA LEU A 25 3.96 4.69 -0.46
C LEU A 25 4.35 4.11 -1.82
N VAL A 26 3.59 4.37 -2.88
CA VAL A 26 3.93 3.90 -4.24
C VAL A 26 5.23 4.53 -4.72
N VAL A 27 5.44 5.83 -4.49
CA VAL A 27 6.69 6.53 -4.82
C VAL A 27 7.87 5.89 -4.08
N LYS A 28 7.76 5.69 -2.76
CA LYS A 28 8.81 5.07 -1.94
C LYS A 28 9.09 3.63 -2.39
N ALA A 29 8.05 2.84 -2.65
CA ALA A 29 8.17 1.46 -3.12
C ALA A 29 8.91 1.38 -4.45
N GLN A 30 8.62 2.27 -5.41
CA GLN A 30 9.32 2.35 -6.69
C GLN A 30 10.79 2.77 -6.56
N GLN A 31 11.15 3.47 -5.48
CA GLN A 31 12.53 3.82 -5.13
C GLN A 31 13.29 2.70 -4.42
N GLY A 32 12.64 1.55 -4.17
CA GLY A 32 13.24 0.38 -3.53
C GLY A 32 12.94 0.24 -2.04
N ASP A 33 12.09 1.09 -1.46
CA ASP A 33 11.63 0.94 -0.08
C ASP A 33 10.68 -0.26 0.04
N ARG A 34 11.21 -1.36 0.60
CA ARG A 34 10.47 -2.60 0.79
C ARG A 34 9.42 -2.50 1.89
N ASP A 35 9.64 -1.64 2.89
CA ASP A 35 8.67 -1.44 3.97
C ASP A 35 7.44 -0.70 3.41
N ALA A 36 7.64 0.30 2.56
CA ALA A 36 6.53 0.98 1.87
C ALA A 36 5.72 -0.01 1.00
N LEU A 37 6.39 -0.88 0.24
CA LEU A 37 5.71 -1.92 -0.55
C LEU A 37 4.90 -2.86 0.36
N TYR A 38 5.49 -3.32 1.47
CA TYR A 38 4.82 -4.19 2.43
C TYR A 38 3.60 -3.51 3.07
N GLN A 39 3.70 -2.21 3.39
CA GLN A 39 2.57 -1.43 3.90
C GLN A 39 1.41 -1.40 2.90
N ILE A 40 1.69 -1.18 1.61
CA ILE A 40 0.66 -1.23 0.56
C ILE A 40 0.00 -2.61 0.53
N LEU A 41 0.79 -3.69 0.42
CA LEU A 41 0.25 -5.06 0.37
C LEU A 41 -0.61 -5.38 1.60
N ARG A 42 -0.20 -4.90 2.79
CA ARG A 42 -0.95 -5.06 4.04
C ARG A 42 -2.28 -4.30 4.02
N GLN A 43 -2.36 -3.13 3.40
CA GLN A 43 -3.62 -2.40 3.22
C GLN A 43 -4.61 -3.17 2.33
N PHE A 44 -4.10 -3.87 1.30
CA PHE A 44 -4.94 -4.67 0.39
C PHE A 44 -5.24 -6.09 0.88
N ALA A 45 -4.48 -6.62 1.85
CA ALA A 45 -4.65 -7.98 2.38
C ALA A 45 -6.09 -8.37 2.76
N PRO A 46 -6.92 -7.52 3.41
CA PRO A 46 -8.30 -7.86 3.72
C PRO A 46 -9.15 -8.14 2.46
N LEU A 47 -8.89 -7.39 1.38
CA LEU A 47 -9.61 -7.52 0.12
C LEU A 47 -9.13 -8.76 -0.64
N ILE A 48 -7.81 -8.97 -0.71
CA ILE A 48 -7.21 -10.16 -1.34
C ILE A 48 -7.77 -11.42 -0.69
N LYS A 49 -7.70 -11.51 0.63
CA LYS A 49 -8.19 -12.67 1.39
C LYS A 49 -9.69 -12.91 1.20
N LYS A 50 -10.48 -11.84 1.09
CA LYS A 50 -11.92 -11.95 0.82
C LYS A 50 -12.18 -12.61 -0.53
N HIS A 51 -11.45 -12.21 -1.58
CA HIS A 51 -11.62 -12.77 -2.92
C HIS A 51 -11.01 -14.17 -3.05
N SER A 52 -9.85 -14.44 -2.44
CA SER A 52 -9.26 -15.77 -2.44
C SER A 52 -10.18 -16.82 -1.83
N ARG A 53 -10.93 -16.47 -0.77
CA ARG A 53 -11.92 -17.36 -0.14
C ARG A 53 -13.12 -17.73 -1.03
N MET A 54 -13.33 -17.02 -2.14
CA MET A 54 -14.37 -17.35 -3.11
C MET A 54 -13.93 -18.46 -4.07
N ALA A 55 -12.64 -18.76 -4.14
CA ALA A 55 -12.09 -19.85 -4.93
C ALA A 55 -12.18 -21.20 -4.18
N PRO A 56 -12.06 -22.35 -4.89
CA PRO A 56 -11.96 -23.66 -4.27
C PRO A 56 -10.83 -23.71 -3.22
N PRO A 57 -10.98 -24.43 -2.10
CA PRO A 57 -9.98 -24.50 -1.03
C PRO A 57 -8.56 -24.84 -1.49
N SER A 58 -8.44 -25.68 -2.53
CA SER A 58 -7.16 -26.05 -3.15
C SER A 58 -6.44 -24.89 -3.82
N ASP A 59 -7.18 -23.87 -4.26
CA ASP A 59 -6.69 -22.82 -5.14
C ASP A 59 -6.55 -21.48 -4.38
N GLN A 60 -6.99 -21.41 -3.11
CA GLN A 60 -7.05 -20.14 -2.38
C GLN A 60 -5.67 -19.54 -2.13
N GLU A 61 -4.70 -20.37 -1.75
CA GLU A 61 -3.32 -19.93 -1.49
C GLU A 61 -2.62 -19.50 -2.78
N ASP A 62 -2.76 -20.29 -3.85
CA ASP A 62 -2.22 -19.95 -5.17
C ASP A 62 -2.83 -18.65 -5.71
N LEU A 63 -4.15 -18.47 -5.55
CA LEU A 63 -4.84 -17.26 -5.96
C LEU A 63 -4.36 -16.05 -5.14
N GLU A 64 -4.24 -16.19 -3.81
CA GLU A 64 -3.69 -15.13 -2.94
C GLU A 64 -2.28 -14.71 -3.40
N GLN A 65 -1.39 -15.68 -3.63
CA GLN A 65 -0.03 -15.43 -4.10
C GLN A 65 -0.01 -14.73 -5.47
N SER A 66 -0.81 -15.22 -6.43
CA SER A 66 -0.87 -14.62 -7.77
C SER A 66 -1.36 -13.16 -7.74
N ILE A 67 -2.31 -12.84 -6.85
CA ILE A 67 -2.80 -11.47 -6.66
C ILE A 67 -1.69 -10.61 -6.03
N HIS A 68 -0.96 -11.12 -5.05
CA HIS A 68 0.17 -10.41 -4.44
C HIS A 68 1.27 -10.09 -5.47
N GLU A 69 1.63 -11.04 -6.32
CA GLU A 69 2.61 -10.85 -7.39
C GLU A 69 2.15 -9.80 -8.39
N LYS A 70 0.89 -9.90 -8.84
CA LYS A 70 0.33 -8.95 -9.80
C LYS A 70 0.24 -7.54 -9.22
N LEU A 71 -0.15 -7.42 -7.96
CA LEU A 71 -0.21 -6.14 -7.26
C LEU A 71 1.19 -5.53 -7.13
N THR A 72 2.19 -6.34 -6.77
CA THR A 72 3.59 -5.91 -6.68
C THR A 72 4.11 -5.42 -8.04
N GLU A 73 3.90 -6.20 -9.11
CA GLU A 73 4.26 -5.81 -10.48
C GLU A 73 3.64 -4.46 -10.83
N LYS A 74 2.34 -4.29 -10.55
CA LYS A 74 1.62 -3.06 -10.88
C LYS A 74 2.05 -1.86 -10.06
N ILE A 75 2.35 -2.03 -8.77
CA ILE A 75 2.90 -0.94 -7.93
C ILE A 75 4.24 -0.47 -8.49
N LEU A 76 5.13 -1.42 -8.80
CA LEU A 76 6.48 -1.10 -9.29
C LEU A 76 6.49 -0.52 -10.70
N SER A 77 5.51 -0.89 -11.53
CA SER A 77 5.40 -0.40 -12.92
C SER A 77 4.39 0.75 -13.10
N TYR A 78 3.79 1.26 -12.02
CA TYR A 78 2.75 2.28 -12.12
C TYR A 78 3.34 3.59 -12.66
N ASP A 79 2.78 4.10 -13.75
CA ASP A 79 3.26 5.34 -14.36
C ASP A 79 2.72 6.56 -13.61
N LEU A 80 3.56 7.11 -12.72
CA LEU A 80 3.25 8.29 -11.93
C LEU A 80 3.15 9.59 -12.77
N SER A 81 3.68 9.60 -14.00
CA SER A 81 3.64 10.79 -14.87
C SER A 81 2.29 10.99 -15.54
N ARG A 82 1.46 9.95 -15.59
CA ARG A 82 0.15 9.94 -16.25
C ARG A 82 -1.01 10.10 -15.28
N ILE A 83 -0.77 10.48 -14.03
CA ILE A 83 -1.85 10.74 -13.07
C ILE A 83 -2.60 11.98 -13.56
N PRO A 84 -3.84 11.86 -14.08
CA PRO A 84 -4.58 13.01 -14.55
C PRO A 84 -4.86 13.94 -13.38
N SER A 85 -4.78 15.25 -13.60
CA SER A 85 -5.30 16.18 -12.60
C SER A 85 -6.80 15.95 -12.42
N PHE A 86 -7.35 16.38 -11.28
CA PHE A 86 -8.80 16.30 -11.06
C PHE A 86 -9.58 16.95 -12.22
N THR A 87 -9.11 18.07 -12.75
CA THR A 87 -9.71 18.74 -13.89
C THR A 87 -9.60 17.92 -15.17
N ASP A 88 -8.46 17.26 -15.42
CA ASP A 88 -8.29 16.38 -16.58
C ASP A 88 -9.23 15.16 -16.51
N PHE A 89 -9.42 14.63 -15.31
CA PHE A 89 -10.32 13.52 -15.05
C PHE A 89 -11.79 13.90 -15.32
N ILE A 90 -12.29 15.01 -14.76
CA ILE A 90 -13.65 15.49 -15.03
C ILE A 90 -13.85 15.76 -16.53
N SER A 91 -12.88 16.42 -17.16
CA SER A 91 -12.92 16.70 -18.61
C SER A 91 -12.90 15.44 -19.49
N SER A 92 -12.47 14.29 -18.94
CA SER A 92 -12.49 13.00 -19.64
C SER A 92 -13.85 12.31 -19.55
N ILE A 93 -14.57 12.48 -18.43
CA ILE A 93 -15.91 11.93 -18.22
C ILE A 93 -16.92 12.63 -19.13
N ASP A 94 -16.88 13.96 -19.19
CA ASP A 94 -17.81 14.76 -20.01
C ASP A 94 -17.72 14.41 -21.51
N ARG A 95 -16.55 13.92 -21.98
CA ARG A 95 -16.33 13.53 -23.37
C ARG A 95 -16.87 12.15 -23.73
N ASP A 96 -17.07 11.27 -22.74
CA ASP A 96 -17.63 9.93 -22.97
C ASP A 96 -19.16 9.93 -22.93
N GLU A 97 -19.80 10.91 -22.27
CA GLU A 97 -21.27 11.05 -22.23
C GLU A 97 -21.88 11.64 -23.52
N THR A 98 -21.06 12.10 -24.47
CA THR A 98 -21.53 12.69 -25.74
C THR A 98 -21.49 11.74 -26.94
N LYS A 99 -21.31 10.43 -26.73
CA LYS A 99 -21.34 9.40 -27.77
C LYS A 99 -22.57 8.51 -27.71
#